data_AF-A0A1J3IFT6-F1
#
_entry.id   AF-A0A1J3IFT6-F1
#
_cell.length_a   1.000
_cell.length_b   1.000
_cell.length_c   1.000
_cell.angle_alpha   90.00
_cell.angle_beta   90.00
_cell.angle_gamma   90.00
#
_symmetry.space_group_name_H-M   'P 1'
#
loop_
_entity.id
_entity.type
_entity.pdbx_description
1 polymer ?
#
loop_
_entity_poly.entity_id
_entity_poly.type
_entity_poly.pdbx_seq_one_letter_code
_entity_poly.pdbx_strand_id
1 'polypeptide(L)'
;MFIHELRNDPQLKPIYMQNKIHELYNVAPSHDQCRKAKKKALEMIEKEFNEQYARMKDYRDELKARNPHSTVEVRTEVNAM
;
A
#
# COMPACT_ATOMS: atom_id res chain seq x y z
N MET A 1 2.71 -7.88 -11.04
CA MET A 1 2.84 -6.84 -12.09
C MET A 1 2.34 -5.49 -11.59
N PHE A 2 1.06 -5.30 -11.27
CA PHE A 2 0.49 -3.97 -10.96
C PHE A 2 0.70 -3.43 -9.54
N ILE A 3 1.25 -4.20 -8.60
CA ILE A 3 1.40 -3.77 -7.20
C ILE A 3 2.29 -2.52 -7.10
N HIS A 4 3.43 -2.48 -7.81
CA HIS A 4 4.31 -1.30 -7.80
C HIS A 4 3.64 -0.07 -8.43
N GLU A 5 2.90 -0.25 -9.52
CA GLU A 5 2.16 0.84 -10.17
C GLU A 5 1.08 1.41 -9.24
N LEU A 6 0.34 0.54 -8.56
CA LEU A 6 -0.71 0.92 -7.61
C LEU A 6 -0.17 1.54 -6.31
N ARG A 7 1.09 1.29 -5.95
CA ARG A 7 1.76 2.01 -4.85
C ARG A 7 2.01 3.47 -5.21
N ASN A 8 2.32 3.74 -6.49
CA ASN A 8 2.58 5.10 -6.97
C ASN A 8 1.29 5.85 -7.34
N ASP A 9 0.36 5.16 -8.00
CA ASP A 9 -0.97 5.70 -8.35
C ASP A 9 -2.09 4.72 -7.93
N PRO A 10 -2.64 4.87 -6.71
CA PRO A 10 -3.76 4.06 -6.24
C PRO A 10 -5.05 4.25 -7.07
N GLN A 11 -5.18 5.37 -7.80
CA GLN A 11 -6.36 5.69 -8.59
C GLN A 11 -6.33 5.11 -10.01
N LEU A 12 -5.22 4.48 -10.41
CA LEU A 12 -5.02 3.83 -11.70
C LEU A 12 -6.24 3.03 -12.17
N LYS A 13 -6.76 3.38 -13.35
CA LYS A 13 -8.05 2.86 -13.82
C LYS A 13 -7.95 1.39 -14.26
N PRO A 14 -8.96 0.55 -14.00
CA PRO A 14 -8.96 -0.85 -14.44
C PRO A 14 -8.83 -1.04 -15.96
N ILE A 15 -9.23 -0.06 -16.77
CA ILE A 15 -9.05 -0.09 -18.23
C ILE A 15 -7.58 -0.06 -18.64
N TYR A 16 -6.74 0.67 -17.91
CA TYR A 16 -5.29 0.68 -18.15
C TYR A 16 -4.70 -0.71 -17.92
N MET A 17 -5.12 -1.38 -16.84
CA MET A 17 -4.69 -2.75 -16.54
C MET A 17 -5.11 -3.73 -17.63
N GLN A 18 -6.32 -3.60 -18.18
CA GLN A 18 -6.80 -4.44 -19.29
C GLN A 18 -5.93 -4.26 -20.53
N ASN A 19 -5.72 -3.02 -20.96
CA ASN A 19 -4.92 -2.71 -22.14
C ASN A 19 -3.50 -3.25 -21.99
N LYS A 20 -2.88 -3.05 -20.82
CA LYS A 20 -1.53 -3.54 -20.54
C LYS A 20 -1.42 -5.07 -20.54
N ILE A 21 -2.42 -5.78 -19.98
CA ILE A 21 -2.46 -7.25 -20.03
C ILE A 21 -2.63 -7.73 -21.47
N HIS A 22 -3.48 -7.06 -22.25
CA HIS A 22 -3.69 -7.37 -23.65
C HIS A 22 -2.41 -7.18 -24.48
N GLU A 23 -1.71 -6.06 -24.31
CA GLU A 23 -0.45 -5.77 -25.00
C GLU A 23 0.66 -6.79 -24.68
N LEU A 24 0.77 -7.20 -23.40
CA LEU A 24 1.87 -8.05 -22.95
C LEU A 24 1.64 -9.54 -23.20
N TYR A 25 0.37 -9.98 -23.12
CA TYR A 25 0.03 -11.41 -23.12
C TYR A 25 -0.97 -11.81 -24.20
N ASN A 26 -1.47 -10.86 -25.00
CA ASN A 26 -2.53 -11.08 -25.99
C ASN A 26 -3.80 -11.72 -25.38
N VAL A 27 -4.12 -11.35 -24.14
CA VAL A 27 -5.30 -11.80 -23.40
C VAL A 27 -6.17 -10.59 -23.04
N ALA A 28 -7.48 -10.71 -23.21
CA ALA A 28 -8.46 -9.69 -22.86
C ALA A 28 -9.22 -10.07 -21.57
N PRO A 29 -8.69 -9.75 -20.37
CA PRO A 29 -9.46 -9.91 -19.14
C PRO A 29 -10.66 -8.96 -19.11
N SER A 30 -11.75 -9.37 -18.46
CA SER A 30 -12.92 -8.51 -18.33
C SER A 30 -12.64 -7.31 -17.42
N HIS A 31 -13.38 -6.23 -17.60
CA HIS A 31 -13.26 -5.05 -16.74
C HIS A 31 -13.46 -5.38 -15.26
N ASP A 32 -14.39 -6.27 -14.95
CA ASP A 32 -14.65 -6.70 -13.58
C ASP A 32 -13.52 -7.55 -12.99
N GLN A 33 -12.84 -8.38 -13.79
CA GLN A 33 -11.65 -9.10 -13.34
C GLN A 33 -10.54 -8.12 -12.95
N CYS A 34 -10.27 -7.11 -13.79
CA CYS A 34 -9.27 -6.08 -13.48
C CYS A 34 -9.66 -5.22 -12.27
N ARG A 35 -10.94 -4.88 -12.12
CA ARG A 35 -11.44 -4.15 -10.94
C ARG A 35 -11.24 -4.95 -9.65
N LYS A 36 -11.58 -6.25 -9.65
CA LYS A 36 -11.37 -7.14 -8.50
C LYS A 36 -9.88 -7.34 -8.20
N ALA A 37 -9.05 -7.52 -9.24
CA ALA A 37 -7.61 -7.64 -9.09
C ALA A 37 -6.98 -6.38 -8.50
N LYS A 38 -7.41 -5.18 -8.96
CA LYS A 38 -7.00 -3.89 -8.37
C LYS A 38 -7.32 -3.83 -6.88
N LYS A 39 -8.57 -4.16 -6.50
CA LYS A 39 -9.00 -4.16 -5.09
C LYS A 39 -8.10 -5.05 -4.23
N LYS A 40 -7.87 -6.29 -4.67
CA LYS A 40 -7.00 -7.23 -3.95
C LYS A 40 -5.55 -6.74 -3.86
N ALA A 41 -5.03 -6.10 -4.91
CA ALA A 41 -3.70 -5.51 -4.89
C ALA A 41 -3.57 -4.38 -3.86
N LEU A 42 -4.58 -3.50 -3.77
CA LEU A 42 -4.62 -2.44 -2.76
C LEU A 42 -4.70 -3.01 -1.33
N GLU A 43 -5.53 -4.04 -1.11
CA GLU A 43 -5.63 -4.73 0.19
C GLU A 43 -4.28 -5.35 0.61
N MET A 44 -3.52 -5.90 -0.34
CA MET A 44 -2.18 -6.44 -0.05
C MET A 44 -1.18 -5.34 0.33
N ILE A 45 -1.21 -4.20 -0.36
CA ILE A 45 -0.35 -3.03 -0.05
C ILE A 45 -0.68 -2.50 1.35
N GLU A 46 -1.96 -2.35 1.68
CA GLU A 46 -2.40 -1.89 2.99
C GLU A 46 -1.98 -2.85 4.11
N LYS A 47 -2.13 -4.16 3.90
CA LYS A 47 -1.69 -5.18 4.87
C LYS A 47 -0.19 -5.09 5.13
N GLU A 48 0.61 -4.96 4.08
CA GLU A 48 2.07 -4.82 4.19
C GLU A 48 2.45 -3.55 4.95
N PHE A 49 1.80 -2.41 4.66
CA PHE A 49 2.02 -1.19 5.43
C PHE A 49 1.65 -1.36 6.89
N ASN A 50 0.52 -1.99 7.20
CA ASN A 50 0.12 -2.28 8.58
C ASN A 50 1.16 -3.14 9.31
N GLU A 51 1.73 -4.15 8.64
CA GLU A 51 2.79 -4.99 9.20
C GLU A 51 4.09 -4.20 9.45
N GLN A 52 4.47 -3.32 8.52
CA GLN A 52 5.65 -2.47 8.66
C GLN A 52 5.49 -1.43 9.78
N TYR A 53 4.34 -0.78 9.88
CA TYR A 53 4.06 0.24 10.89
C TYR A 53 3.71 -0.33 12.27
N ALA A 54 3.34 -1.62 12.38
CA ALA A 54 3.09 -2.25 13.66
C ALA A 54 4.29 -2.11 14.61
N ARG A 55 5.51 -2.27 14.08
CA ARG A 55 6.76 -2.17 14.85
C ARG A 55 7.03 -0.78 15.42
N MET A 56 6.48 0.28 14.83
CA MET A 56 6.70 1.65 15.32
C MET A 56 6.12 1.84 16.73
N LYS A 57 5.03 1.14 17.06
CA LYS A 57 4.45 1.15 18.41
C LYS A 57 5.36 0.45 19.41
N ASP A 58 5.90 -0.71 19.02
CA ASP A 58 6.83 -1.47 19.86
C ASP A 58 8.09 -0.64 20.17
N TYR A 59 8.66 0.01 19.15
CA TYR A 59 9.80 0.93 19.32
C TYR A 59 9.48 2.10 20.25
N ARG A 60 8.30 2.72 20.12
CA ARG A 60 7.86 3.79 21.02
C ARG A 60 7.82 3.30 22.47
N ASP A 61 7.29 2.11 22.70
CA ASP A 61 7.12 1.55 24.04
C ASP A 61 8.46 1.18 24.67
N GLU A 62 9.38 0.58 23.90
CA GLU A 62 10.75 0.33 24.33
C GLU A 62 11.50 1.63 24.67
N LEU A 63 11.38 2.67 23.84
CA LEU A 63 12.04 3.97 24.09
C LEU A 63 11.55 4.61 25.40
N LYS A 64 10.25 4.54 25.66
CA LYS A 64 9.64 5.05 26.90
C LYS A 64 10.06 4.26 28.12
N ALA A 65 10.16 2.93 28.01
CA ALA A 65 10.61 2.07 29.10
C ALA A 65 12.08 2.32 29.47
N ARG A 66 12.94 2.55 28.48
CA ARG A 66 14.39 2.75 28.69
C ARG A 66 14.76 4.16 29.13
N ASN A 67 13.91 5.15 28.84
CA ASN A 67 14.12 6.55 29.19
C ASN A 67 12.97 7.07 30.07
N PRO A 68 12.91 6.67 31.35
CA PRO A 68 11.91 7.19 32.27
C PRO A 68 12.00 8.72 32.35
N HIS A 69 10.84 9.39 32.48
CA HIS A 69 10.67 10.85 32.44
C HIS A 69 10.86 11.54 31.07
N SER A 70 11.11 10.79 30.00
CA SER A 70 11.07 11.34 28.64
C SER A 70 9.67 11.28 28.02
N THR A 71 9.44 12.08 26.98
CA THR A 71 8.25 12.04 26.12
C THR A 71 8.65 11.54 24.74
N VAL A 72 7.91 10.57 24.21
CA VAL A 72 8.10 10.04 22.85
C VAL A 72 6.85 10.36 22.03
N GLU A 73 7.03 11.02 20.89
CA GLU A 73 5.95 11.39 19.96
C GLU A 73 6.11 10.59 18.66
N VAL A 74 5.04 9.95 18.20
CA VAL A 74 4.96 9.29 16.90
C VAL A 74 3.79 9.91 16.16
N ARG A 75 4.08 10.53 15.00
CA ARG A 75 3.09 11.24 14.19
C ARG A 75 3.16 10.80 12.73
N THR A 76 2.02 10.86 12.06
CA THR A 76 1.92 10.65 10.62
C THR A 76 1.68 12.00 9.96
N GLU A 77 2.56 12.41 9.05
CA GLU A 77 2.39 13.64 8.27
C GLU A 77 1.93 13.28 6.85
N VAL A 78 0.87 13.95 6.39
CA VAL A 78 0.49 13.89 4.98
C VAL A 78 1.40 14.86 4.25
N ASN A 79 2.40 14.33 3.52
CA ASN A 79 3.16 15.14 2.59
C ASN A 79 2.22 15.57 1.46
N ALA A 80 1.72 16.81 1.54
CA ALA A 80 1.07 17.45 0.41
C ALA A 80 2.16 17.70 -0.65
N MET A 81 2.12 16.91 -1.74
CA MET A 81 2.84 17.22 -2.98
C MET A 81 2.11 18.33 -3.74
#